data_AF-A0A3Q9RMF1-F1
#
_entry.id   AF-A0A3Q9RMF1-F1
#
_cell.length_a   1.000
_cell.length_b   1.000
_cell.length_c   1.000
_cell.angle_alpha   90.00
_cell.angle_beta   90.00
_cell.angle_gamma   90.00
#
_symmetry.space_group_name_H-M   'P 1'
#
loop_
_entity.id
_entity.type
_entity.pdbx_description
1 polymer ?
#
loop_
_entity_poly.entity_id
_entity_poly.type
_entity_poly.pdbx_seq_one_letter_code
_entity_poly.pdbx_strand_id
1 'polypeptide(L)'
;MERWLKWRVFPETRVNANQLLASLGLNSYNRWAIVRKTHGVMADDEIWLRFKGESLKHRDVTLCKSLYYFISRLHQKTPSQIVKERESVSYAFV
;
A
#
# COMPACT_ATOMS: atom_id res chain seq x y z
N MET A 1 -7.22 -18.70 -2.56
CA MET A 1 -6.09 -17.73 -2.64
C MET A 1 -6.47 -16.45 -3.40
N GLU A 2 -7.10 -16.54 -4.57
CA GLU A 2 -7.47 -15.37 -5.40
C GLU A 2 -8.30 -14.30 -4.68
N ARG A 3 -9.23 -14.72 -3.81
CA ARG A 3 -10.04 -13.79 -3.02
C ARG A 3 -9.19 -12.92 -2.10
N TRP A 4 -8.10 -13.42 -1.54
CA TRP A 4 -7.21 -12.63 -0.68
C TRP A 4 -6.35 -11.66 -1.50
N LEU A 5 -5.81 -12.10 -2.65
CA LEU A 5 -5.03 -11.24 -3.55
C LEU A 5 -5.81 -10.02 -4.00
N LYS A 6 -7.12 -10.16 -4.28
CA LYS A 6 -7.98 -9.03 -4.66
C LYS A 6 -8.03 -7.92 -3.62
N TRP A 7 -7.81 -8.24 -2.34
CA TRP A 7 -7.82 -7.27 -1.24
C TRP A 7 -6.44 -6.63 -1.00
N ARG A 8 -5.41 -7.16 -1.68
CA ARG A 8 -4.00 -6.77 -1.56
C ARG A 8 -3.51 -6.01 -2.79
N VAL A 9 -4.44 -5.55 -3.64
CA VAL A 9 -4.18 -4.74 -4.83
C VAL A 9 -5.36 -3.77 -5.04
N PHE A 10 -5.08 -2.62 -5.66
CA PHE A 10 -6.08 -1.63 -6.03
C PHE A 10 -7.00 -2.21 -7.10
N PRO A 11 -8.28 -1.79 -7.17
CA PRO A 11 -9.16 -2.24 -8.23
C PRO A 11 -8.67 -1.73 -9.59
N GLU A 12 -8.77 -2.57 -10.62
CA GLU A 12 -8.38 -2.21 -11.99
C GLU A 12 -9.16 -1.01 -12.55
N THR A 13 -10.39 -0.81 -12.06
CA THR A 13 -11.26 0.31 -12.43
C THR A 13 -10.90 1.65 -11.76
N ARG A 14 -9.83 1.70 -10.96
CA ARG A 14 -9.41 2.91 -10.26
C ARG A 14 -9.01 4.00 -11.26
N VAL A 15 -9.50 5.23 -11.06
CA VAL A 15 -9.27 6.37 -11.96
C VAL A 15 -7.78 6.63 -12.24
N ASN A 16 -6.91 6.45 -11.25
CA ASN A 16 -5.46 6.63 -11.39
C ASN A 16 -4.67 5.31 -11.50
N ALA A 17 -5.31 4.19 -11.87
CA ALA A 17 -4.64 2.88 -11.97
C ALA A 17 -3.37 2.91 -12.82
N ASN A 18 -3.40 3.56 -13.99
CA ASN A 18 -2.25 3.63 -14.90
C ASN A 18 -1.06 4.39 -14.28
N GLN A 19 -1.33 5.45 -13.53
CA GLN A 19 -0.29 6.23 -12.85
C GLN A 19 0.35 5.40 -11.73
N LEU A 20 -0.45 4.64 -10.99
CA LEU A 20 0.03 3.72 -9.96
C LEU A 20 0.88 2.60 -10.55
N LEU A 21 0.41 1.96 -11.63
CA LEU A 21 1.20 0.95 -12.35
C LEU A 21 2.55 1.51 -12.81
N ALA A 22 2.55 2.71 -13.41
CA ALA A 22 3.79 3.39 -13.82
C ALA A 22 4.74 3.65 -12.64
N SER A 23 4.23 4.10 -11.48
CA SER A 23 5.06 4.30 -10.28
C SER A 23 5.65 2.99 -9.73
N LEU A 24 5.00 1.85 -9.97
CA LEU A 24 5.50 0.52 -9.63
C LEU A 24 6.44 -0.06 -10.71
N GLY A 25 6.61 0.64 -11.84
CA GLY A 25 7.35 0.17 -13.01
C GLY A 25 6.64 -0.96 -13.75
N LEU A 26 5.31 -0.95 -13.77
CA LEU A 26 4.47 -1.94 -14.44
C LEU A 26 3.73 -1.31 -15.63
N ASN A 27 3.65 -2.04 -16.74
CA ASN A 27 3.00 -1.57 -17.98
C ASN A 27 1.56 -2.09 -18.13
N SER A 28 1.12 -3.00 -17.27
CA SER A 28 -0.21 -3.60 -17.32
C SER A 28 -0.64 -4.05 -15.94
N TYR A 29 -1.96 -4.17 -15.75
CA TYR A 29 -2.53 -4.60 -14.49
C TYR A 29 -2.28 -6.10 -14.28
N ASN A 30 -1.38 -6.43 -13.37
CA ASN A 30 -1.10 -7.80 -12.96
C ASN A 30 -1.02 -7.88 -11.43
N ARG A 31 -1.98 -8.60 -10.81
CA ARG A 31 -2.11 -8.64 -9.35
C ARG A 31 -0.86 -9.18 -8.66
N TRP A 32 -0.25 -10.23 -9.21
CA TRP A 32 0.97 -10.80 -8.64
C TRP A 32 2.18 -9.86 -8.79
N ALA A 33 2.29 -9.16 -9.92
CA ALA A 33 3.34 -8.18 -10.13
C ALA A 33 3.20 -7.00 -9.14
N ILE A 34 1.97 -6.52 -8.92
CA ILE A 34 1.66 -5.49 -7.92
C ILE A 34 2.06 -5.99 -6.53
N VAL A 35 1.58 -7.16 -6.11
CA VAL A 35 1.91 -7.73 -4.79
C VAL A 35 3.41 -7.98 -4.61
N ARG A 36 4.15 -8.30 -5.68
CA ARG A 36 5.62 -8.41 -5.62
C ARG A 36 6.31 -7.07 -5.42
N LYS A 37 5.73 -5.97 -5.89
CA LYS A 37 6.28 -4.62 -5.70
C LYS A 37 5.89 -4.02 -4.34
N THR A 38 4.69 -4.32 -3.86
CA THR A 38 4.12 -3.72 -2.64
C THR A 38 4.22 -4.63 -1.41
N HIS A 39 4.64 -5.88 -1.59
CA HIS A 39 4.59 -6.95 -0.58
C HIS A 39 3.19 -7.20 0.00
N GLY A 40 2.12 -6.70 -0.64
CA GLY A 40 0.75 -6.81 -0.15
C GLY A 40 0.49 -6.08 1.18
N VAL A 41 1.32 -5.09 1.51
CA VAL A 41 1.25 -4.33 2.76
C VAL A 41 0.01 -3.45 2.77
N MET A 42 -0.91 -3.65 3.71
CA MET A 42 -2.04 -2.73 3.90
C MET A 42 -1.73 -1.77 5.05
N ALA A 43 -2.26 -0.55 5.02
CA ALA A 43 -2.09 0.37 6.13
C ALA A 43 -2.80 -0.15 7.38
N ASP A 44 -3.94 -0.83 7.23
CA ASP A 44 -4.83 -1.20 8.33
C ASP A 44 -4.46 -2.50 9.04
N ASP A 45 -3.52 -3.29 8.51
CA ASP A 45 -3.03 -4.50 9.16
C ASP A 45 -1.49 -4.54 9.24
N GLU A 46 -0.97 -5.65 9.75
CA GLU A 46 0.48 -5.91 9.87
C GLU A 46 0.90 -7.09 8.98
N ILE A 47 0.06 -7.43 8.00
CA ILE A 47 0.26 -8.58 7.13
C ILE A 47 1.01 -8.11 5.88
N TRP A 48 2.08 -8.83 5.56
CA TRP A 48 2.88 -8.60 4.37
C TRP A 48 3.53 -9.91 3.92
N LEU A 49 3.96 -9.97 2.67
CA LEU A 49 4.62 -11.13 2.08
C LEU A 49 6.12 -10.90 1.94
N ARG A 50 6.90 -11.80 2.50
CA ARG A 50 8.33 -11.91 2.21
C ARG A 50 8.54 -12.99 1.17
N PHE A 51 9.17 -12.66 0.05
CA PHE A 51 9.49 -13.62 -0.99
C PHE A 51 10.81 -14.34 -0.68
N LYS A 52 10.96 -15.54 -1.27
CA LYS A 52 12.15 -16.36 -1.08
C LYS A 52 13.40 -15.60 -1.56
N GLY A 53 14.42 -15.54 -0.71
CA GLY A 53 15.68 -14.84 -1.00
C GLY A 53 15.75 -13.39 -0.49
N GLU A 54 14.65 -12.85 0.05
CA GLU A 54 14.64 -11.51 0.61
C GLU A 54 15.02 -11.50 2.10
N SER A 55 15.81 -10.50 2.50
CA SER A 55 16.15 -10.23 3.90
C SER A 55 15.33 -9.08 4.51
N LEU A 56 14.29 -8.63 3.81
CA LEU A 56 13.41 -7.55 4.26
C LEU A 56 12.74 -7.91 5.59
N LYS A 57 12.47 -6.88 6.38
CA LYS A 57 11.67 -6.91 7.60
C LYS A 57 10.42 -6.06 7.40
N HIS A 58 9.40 -6.26 8.24
CA HIS A 58 8.13 -5.54 8.15
C HIS A 58 8.33 -4.02 8.04
N ARG A 59 9.16 -3.44 8.92
CA ARG A 59 9.48 -2.00 8.94
C ARG A 59 10.07 -1.45 7.64
N ASP A 60 10.63 -2.31 6.78
CA ASP A 60 11.26 -1.90 5.52
C ASP A 60 10.22 -1.77 4.41
N VAL A 61 9.00 -2.29 4.60
CA VAL A 61 7.90 -2.31 3.62
C VAL A 61 6.64 -1.57 4.10
N THR A 62 6.43 -1.43 5.41
CA THR A 62 5.34 -0.59 5.94
C THR A 62 5.72 0.87 5.96
N LEU A 63 4.77 1.74 5.60
CA LEU A 63 4.86 3.15 5.97
C LEU A 63 4.99 3.23 7.49
N CYS A 64 6.04 3.90 7.96
CA CYS A 64 6.31 4.06 9.38
C CYS A 64 5.12 4.77 10.03
N LYS A 65 4.24 4.01 10.70
CA LYS A 65 3.02 4.53 11.36
C LYS A 65 3.37 5.72 12.24
N SER A 66 4.51 5.66 12.95
CA SER A 66 4.96 6.77 13.81
C SER A 66 5.22 8.05 13.02
N LEU A 67 5.92 7.99 11.88
CA LEU A 67 6.20 9.16 11.04
C LEU A 67 4.93 9.73 10.40
N TYR A 68 4.06 8.86 9.89
CA TYR A 68 2.78 9.27 9.31
C TYR A 68 1.91 9.99 10.34
N TYR A 69 1.64 9.36 11.50
CA TYR A 69 0.83 9.99 12.56
C TYR A 69 1.52 11.22 13.18
N PHE A 70 2.86 11.25 13.23
CA PHE A 70 3.62 12.41 13.69
C PHE A 70 3.42 13.60 12.75
N ILE A 71 3.65 13.42 11.45
CA ILE A 71 3.44 14.46 10.43
C ILE A 71 1.97 14.90 10.42
N SER A 72 1.03 13.96 10.45
CA SER A 72 -0.40 14.28 10.52
C SER A 72 -0.77 15.15 11.73
N ARG A 73 -0.18 14.89 12.91
CA ARG A 73 -0.37 15.73 14.11
C ARG A 73 0.27 17.10 13.95
N LEU A 74 1.45 17.20 13.34
CA LEU A 74 2.10 18.48 13.05
C LEU A 74 1.25 19.36 12.12
N HIS A 75 0.56 18.75 11.16
CA HIS A 75 -0.39 19.45 10.28
C HIS A 75 -1.79 19.63 10.88
N GLN A 76 -1.98 19.37 12.18
CA GLN A 76 -3.25 19.50 12.89
C GLN A 76 -4.43 18.78 12.20
N LYS A 77 -4.15 17.66 11.51
CA LYS A 77 -5.18 16.88 10.83
C LYS A 77 -6.08 16.20 11.86
N THR A 78 -7.39 16.31 11.66
CA THR A 78 -8.36 15.58 12.49
C THR A 78 -8.23 14.07 12.29
N PRO A 79 -8.61 13.23 13.28
CA PRO A 79 -8.59 11.77 13.14
C PRO A 79 -9.29 11.28 11.86
N SER A 80 -10.42 11.90 11.48
CA SER A 80 -11.16 11.57 10.26
C SER A 80 -10.41 11.90 8.98
N GLN A 81 -9.67 13.02 8.94
CA GLN A 81 -8.80 13.36 7.81
C GLN A 81 -7.60 12.43 7.71
N ILE A 82 -7.02 12.05 8.85
CA ILE A 82 -5.92 11.09 8.92
C ILE A 82 -6.34 9.73 8.40
N VAL A 83 -7.55 9.26 8.75
CA VAL A 83 -8.11 8.00 8.25
C VAL A 83 -8.37 8.09 6.74
N LYS A 84 -9.02 9.17 6.24
CA LYS A 84 -9.26 9.33 4.79
C LYS A 84 -7.97 9.39 3.97
N GLU A 85 -6.97 10.11 4.46
CA GLU A 85 -5.67 10.19 3.80
C GLU A 85 -4.90 8.87 3.92
N ARG A 86 -4.99 8.18 5.06
CA ARG A 86 -4.36 6.86 5.27
C ARG A 86 -5.01 5.83 4.38
N GLU A 87 -6.33 5.83 4.23
CA GLU A 87 -7.04 5.03 3.23
C GLU A 87 -6.53 5.42 1.84
N SER A 88 -6.53 6.71 1.49
CA SER A 88 -6.07 7.17 0.18
C SER A 88 -4.63 6.77 -0.14
N VAL A 89 -3.74 6.80 0.86
CA VAL A 89 -2.32 6.42 0.80
C VAL A 89 -2.19 4.91 0.80
N SER A 90 -2.91 4.18 1.64
CA SER A 90 -2.98 2.73 1.64
C SER A 90 -3.49 2.18 0.32
N TYR A 91 -4.45 2.88 -0.30
CA TYR A 91 -4.99 2.62 -1.62
C TYR A 91 -4.13 3.21 -2.76
N ALA A 92 -3.14 4.05 -2.43
CA ALA A 92 -2.14 4.55 -3.39
C ALA A 92 -0.88 3.67 -3.38
N PHE A 93 -0.60 2.97 -2.28
CA PHE A 93 0.48 1.99 -2.17
C PHE A 93 -0.02 0.54 -2.27
N VAL A 94 -1.33 0.32 -2.33
CA VAL A 94 -1.97 -0.97 -2.64
C VAL A 94 -3.09 -0.84 -3.62
#